data_AF-A0BHY7-F1
#
_entry.id   AF-A0BHY7-F1
#
_cell.length_a   1.000
_cell.length_b   1.000
_cell.length_c   1.000
_cell.angle_alpha   90.00
_cell.angle_beta   90.00
_cell.angle_gamma   90.00
#
_symmetry.space_group_name_H-M   'P 1'
#
loop_
_entity.id
_entity.type
_entity.pdbx_description
1 polymer ?
#
loop_
_entity_poly.entity_id
_entity_poly.type
_entity_poly.pdbx_seq_one_letter_code
_entity_poly.pdbx_strand_id
1 'polypeptide(L)'
;MIGFVLSKICYIFRKDFQFTLEGTYTSTIFDFIRVVVSDCDDSKKGYNNWNPKCATQSEKTLHLNEQGQFKLQIYQVNSVVNPKAPEQYYQSYLDGEMYFTFVPQKLSRQTNLFKMMAHQCHFFSIYIWLIIQSVDYRDLTELGRDTDQNYAIVYLRRSQFSEYVNRRYMKIDELLAFLGGFLQIMITGFGIFIMYYNKLQLQIELSNKFYNFSRGFNKTNTFRKSAKYSVNGSIKNDTKIGIKQPPEVKKDVTLMNDKEEISITQQILNLFEKSTKLKLTPKSLINYLSFGYLLNDQDTKIFNKAMVRVDQSLDIQEILYQLQEVNKLKTLMLKRQQIILFNFTQKPNLTLEEEEQLPSRLLIEQQLIEDDKEEFNKDQIINDLYKAWQDIGSDNGQNVCQQELNQKLNQELGVEIQKVFHDYVKAQKDLNMQKQEDQQPLKQQIE
;
A
#
# COMPACT_ATOMS: atom_id res chain seq x y z
N MET A 1 35.30 19.12 43.28
CA MET A 1 35.50 18.48 44.59
C MET A 1 36.05 17.09 44.34
N ILE A 2 37.27 16.79 44.78
CA ILE A 2 37.86 15.45 44.64
C ILE A 2 37.72 14.78 46.00
N GLY A 3 37.02 13.65 46.06
CA GLY A 3 36.89 12.82 47.24
C GLY A 3 37.63 11.51 47.01
N PHE A 4 38.55 11.16 47.92
CA PHE A 4 39.21 9.85 47.94
C PHE A 4 38.52 8.99 48.98
N VAL A 5 38.07 7.79 48.59
CA VAL A 5 37.51 6.81 49.52
C VAL A 5 38.39 5.56 49.49
N LEU A 6 39.22 5.41 50.50
CA LEU A 6 39.74 4.11 50.92
C LEU A 6 38.75 3.59 51.95
N SER A 7 38.11 2.45 51.71
CA SER A 7 37.11 1.80 52.60
C SER A 7 37.02 2.41 54.01
N LYS A 8 36.14 3.43 54.18
CA LYS A 8 35.85 4.26 55.38
C LYS A 8 36.68 5.53 55.68
N ILE A 9 37.48 6.07 54.76
CA ILE A 9 38.16 7.37 54.95
C ILE A 9 37.86 8.27 53.74
N CYS A 10 37.06 9.32 53.98
CA CYS A 10 36.83 10.41 53.03
C CYS A 10 37.79 11.55 53.36
N TYR A 11 38.75 11.84 52.48
CA TYR A 11 39.56 13.04 52.61
C TYR A 11 38.70 14.27 52.28
N ILE A 12 38.33 15.03 53.30
CA ILE A 12 37.64 16.30 53.14
C ILE A 12 38.71 17.39 52.98
N PHE A 13 39.00 17.75 51.72
CA PHE A 13 39.67 19.02 51.46
C PHE A 13 38.80 20.17 52.00
N ARG A 14 39.42 21.25 52.48
CA ARG A 14 38.67 22.48 52.78
C ARG A 14 37.85 22.87 51.54
N LYS A 15 36.63 23.39 51.75
CA LYS A 15 35.69 23.74 50.67
C LYS A 15 36.31 24.67 49.60
N ASP A 16 37.36 25.40 49.95
CA ASP A 16 37.99 26.41 49.09
C ASP A 16 39.37 25.98 48.55
N PHE A 17 39.73 24.69 48.61
CA PHE A 17 41.02 24.25 48.06
C PHE A 17 40.99 24.24 46.53
N GLN A 18 41.78 25.13 45.92
CA GLN A 18 41.98 25.21 44.47
C GLN A 18 43.40 24.77 44.12
N PHE A 19 43.53 23.98 43.06
CA PHE A 19 44.82 23.58 42.49
C PHE A 19 44.76 23.78 40.98
N THR A 20 45.89 24.19 40.41
CA THR A 20 46.09 24.31 38.97
C THR A 20 46.86 23.09 38.47
N LEU A 21 46.42 22.52 37.34
CA LEU A 21 47.14 21.44 36.64
C LEU A 21 47.73 22.05 35.38
N GLU A 22 49.05 22.20 35.34
CA GLU A 22 49.71 22.96 34.29
C GLU A 22 50.94 22.25 33.75
N GLY A 23 51.19 22.48 32.46
CA GLY A 23 52.37 21.97 31.79
C GLY A 23 52.37 20.49 31.43
N THR A 24 53.47 20.10 30.81
CA THR A 24 53.89 18.74 30.48
C THR A 24 55.29 18.51 31.03
N TYR A 25 55.82 17.29 30.95
CA TYR A 25 57.19 16.99 31.40
C TYR A 25 58.28 17.84 30.74
N THR A 26 57.99 18.44 29.59
CA THR A 26 58.93 19.26 28.83
C THR A 26 58.73 20.75 29.03
N SER A 27 57.68 21.18 29.75
CA SER A 27 57.43 22.61 29.99
C SER A 27 58.23 23.13 31.17
N THR A 28 58.45 24.44 31.18
CA THR A 28 59.16 25.16 32.25
C THR A 28 58.42 25.12 33.58
N ILE A 29 57.08 25.06 33.54
CA ILE A 29 56.18 24.89 34.67
C ILE A 29 55.51 23.53 34.50
N PHE A 30 55.57 22.65 35.50
CA PHE A 30 54.93 21.34 35.47
C PHE A 30 54.30 21.01 36.82
N ASP A 31 53.01 21.33 36.94
CA ASP A 31 52.23 21.21 38.18
C ASP A 31 51.22 20.07 38.06
N PHE A 32 51.27 19.15 39.03
CA PHE A 32 50.39 17.99 39.09
C PHE A 32 50.07 17.62 40.53
N ILE A 33 48.97 16.87 40.72
CA ILE A 33 48.66 16.29 42.04
C ILE A 33 49.24 14.88 42.10
N ARG A 34 49.92 14.57 43.19
CA ARG A 34 50.37 13.23 43.53
C ARG A 34 49.63 12.74 44.76
N VAL A 35 48.85 11.68 44.60
CA VAL A 35 48.18 10.97 45.69
C VAL A 35 49.03 9.75 46.02
N VAL A 36 49.42 9.60 47.28
CA VAL A 36 50.23 8.47 47.73
C VAL A 36 49.48 7.75 48.84
N VAL A 37 49.35 6.43 48.69
CA VAL A 37 48.85 5.54 49.71
C VAL A 37 50.05 4.85 50.35
N SER A 38 50.28 5.11 51.63
CA SER A 38 51.36 4.55 52.42
C SER A 38 50.82 3.96 53.72
N ASP A 39 51.70 3.38 54.54
CA ASP A 39 51.33 3.03 55.92
C ASP A 39 50.87 4.26 56.72
N CYS A 40 49.92 3.97 57.62
CA CYS A 40 49.40 4.93 58.57
C CYS A 40 50.39 5.10 59.73
N ASP A 41 50.61 6.34 60.14
CA ASP A 41 51.58 6.72 61.17
C ASP A 41 50.88 7.52 62.28
N ASP A 42 50.60 6.87 63.42
CA ASP A 42 49.94 7.49 64.58
C ASP A 42 50.81 8.58 65.25
N SER A 43 52.12 8.61 64.97
CA SER A 43 53.04 9.55 65.62
C SER A 43 52.94 10.98 65.08
N LYS A 44 52.44 11.14 63.86
CA LYS A 44 52.29 12.45 63.20
C LYS A 44 50.93 13.03 63.54
N LYS A 45 50.90 14.12 64.33
CA LYS A 45 49.71 14.97 64.44
C LYS A 45 49.33 15.41 63.03
N GLY A 46 48.26 14.84 62.47
CA GLY A 46 47.95 15.01 61.06
C GLY A 46 47.66 16.47 60.70
N TYR A 47 47.92 16.82 59.45
CA TYR A 47 47.56 18.12 58.90
C TYR A 47 46.05 18.34 59.03
N ASN A 48 45.65 19.53 59.48
CA ASN A 48 44.25 19.98 59.50
C ASN A 48 43.27 19.11 60.33
N ASN A 49 43.61 18.80 61.58
CA ASN A 49 42.74 18.07 62.52
C ASN A 49 42.41 16.63 62.11
N TRP A 50 43.09 16.09 61.09
CA TRP A 50 42.94 14.69 60.72
C TRP A 50 43.81 13.83 61.63
N ASN A 51 43.19 13.06 62.52
CA ASN A 51 43.87 12.14 63.41
C ASN A 51 43.32 10.73 63.18
N PRO A 52 43.73 10.04 62.10
CA PRO A 52 43.27 8.69 61.85
C PRO A 52 43.82 7.75 62.92
N LYS A 53 43.00 6.84 63.43
CA LYS A 53 43.47 5.73 64.24
C LYS A 53 43.95 4.64 63.30
N CYS A 54 45.24 4.34 63.29
CA CYS A 54 45.80 3.31 62.41
C CYS A 54 45.30 1.91 62.79
N ALA A 55 45.02 1.09 61.78
CA ALA A 55 44.66 -0.32 61.98
C ALA A 55 45.91 -1.15 62.34
N THR A 56 45.72 -2.13 63.20
CA THR A 56 46.79 -3.06 63.62
C THR A 56 47.16 -4.02 62.48
N GLN A 57 48.37 -4.59 62.54
CA GLN A 57 48.84 -5.50 61.48
C GLN A 57 47.96 -6.77 61.36
N SER A 58 47.40 -7.26 62.48
CA SER A 58 46.46 -8.39 62.48
C SER A 58 45.16 -8.05 61.75
N GLU A 59 44.59 -6.86 61.97
CA GLU A 59 43.40 -6.39 61.27
C GLU A 59 43.65 -6.23 59.76
N LYS A 60 44.81 -5.67 59.37
CA LYS A 60 45.21 -5.58 57.95
C LYS A 60 45.28 -6.97 57.31
N THR A 61 45.89 -7.93 58.01
CA THR A 61 46.05 -9.30 57.52
C THR A 61 44.70 -10.01 57.41
N LEU A 62 43.80 -9.82 58.39
CA LEU A 62 42.43 -10.34 58.35
C LEU A 62 41.68 -9.79 57.13
N HIS A 63 41.73 -8.48 56.89
CA HIS A 63 41.10 -7.87 55.72
C HIS A 63 41.68 -8.39 54.40
N LEU A 64 43.01 -8.56 54.33
CA LEU A 64 43.66 -9.16 53.17
C LEU A 64 43.26 -10.62 52.95
N ASN A 65 43.07 -11.40 54.02
CA ASN A 65 42.60 -12.78 53.90
C ASN A 65 41.14 -12.87 53.45
N GLU A 66 40.30 -11.92 53.88
CA GLU A 66 38.87 -11.88 53.53
C GLU A 66 38.62 -11.31 52.12
N GLN A 67 39.28 -10.21 51.76
CA GLN A 67 39.02 -9.44 50.54
C GLN A 67 40.11 -9.59 49.46
N GLY A 68 41.26 -10.18 49.80
CA GLY A 68 42.40 -10.40 48.90
C GLY A 68 43.26 -9.16 48.64
N GLN A 69 42.67 -7.95 48.62
CA GLN A 69 43.33 -6.72 48.20
C GLN A 69 42.65 -5.47 48.76
N PHE A 70 43.39 -4.35 48.79
CA PHE A 70 42.83 -3.04 49.07
C PHE A 70 42.42 -2.33 47.78
N LYS A 71 41.42 -1.43 47.87
CA LYS A 71 40.90 -0.65 46.75
C LYS A 71 41.03 0.85 47.03
N LEU A 72 41.68 1.56 46.11
CA LEU A 72 41.70 3.02 46.02
C LEU A 72 40.69 3.46 44.96
N GLN A 73 39.62 4.14 45.35
CA GLN A 73 38.61 4.65 44.43
C GLN A 73 38.68 6.18 44.35
N ILE A 74 38.66 6.72 43.13
CA ILE A 74 38.73 8.15 42.87
C ILE A 74 37.40 8.60 42.29
N TYR A 75 36.73 9.51 43.01
CA TYR A 75 35.52 10.15 42.53
C TYR A 75 35.85 11.49 41.89
N GLN A 76 35.38 11.71 40.67
CA GLN A 76 35.63 12.92 39.93
C GLN A 76 34.38 13.40 39.19
N VAL A 77 34.24 14.71 39.03
CA VAL A 77 33.22 15.28 38.15
C VAL A 77 33.77 15.24 36.74
N ASN A 78 33.06 14.56 35.84
CA ASN A 78 33.35 14.52 34.42
C ASN A 78 32.21 15.19 33.64
N SER A 79 32.45 15.57 32.39
CA SER A 79 31.46 16.23 31.54
C SER A 79 31.34 15.50 30.21
N VAL A 80 30.11 15.22 29.79
CA VAL A 80 29.80 14.65 28.46
C VAL A 80 29.07 15.69 27.61
N VAL A 81 29.41 15.73 26.32
CA VAL A 81 28.70 16.56 25.35
C VAL A 81 27.44 15.82 24.89
N ASN A 82 26.28 16.41 25.16
CA ASN A 82 24.99 15.97 24.67
C ASN A 82 24.59 16.78 23.43
N PRO A 83 24.72 16.22 22.21
CA PRO A 83 24.35 16.93 20.98
C PRO A 83 22.84 17.16 20.86
N LYS A 84 22.00 16.41 21.58
CA LYS A 84 20.53 16.50 21.50
C LYS A 84 19.95 17.67 22.29
N ALA A 85 20.68 18.20 23.27
CA ALA A 85 20.23 19.34 24.06
C ALA A 85 20.78 20.65 23.45
N PRO A 86 19.90 21.56 22.95
CA PRO A 86 20.35 22.80 22.33
C PRO A 86 20.97 23.75 23.35
N GLU A 87 20.33 23.92 24.51
CA GLU A 87 20.72 24.86 25.56
C GLU A 87 21.73 24.25 26.56
N GLN A 88 21.44 23.05 27.08
CA GLN A 88 22.29 22.35 28.06
C GLN A 88 23.07 21.22 27.39
N TYR A 89 23.98 21.60 26.51
CA TYR A 89 24.72 20.67 25.68
C TYR A 89 25.85 19.93 26.37
N TYR A 90 26.20 20.32 27.58
CA TYR A 90 27.12 19.57 28.42
C TYR A 90 26.38 19.13 29.67
N GLN A 91 26.59 17.87 30.05
CA GLN A 91 26.06 17.32 31.28
C GLN A 91 27.23 16.86 32.12
N SER A 92 27.36 17.44 33.31
CA SER A 92 28.31 16.99 34.30
C SER A 92 27.73 15.81 35.07
N TYR A 93 28.55 14.78 35.29
CA TYR A 93 28.20 13.61 36.08
C TYR A 93 29.35 13.25 37.03
N LEU A 94 29.02 12.58 38.13
CA LEU A 94 30.02 12.05 39.06
C LEU A 94 30.48 10.69 38.54
N ASP A 95 31.71 10.64 38.06
CA ASP A 95 32.39 9.41 37.68
C ASP A 95 33.05 8.78 38.92
N GLY A 96 32.65 7.55 39.21
CA GLY A 96 33.21 6.72 40.29
C GLY A 96 33.71 5.37 39.79
N GLU A 97 33.86 5.19 38.48
CA GLU A 97 34.25 3.89 37.91
C GLU A 97 35.76 3.65 38.02
N MET A 98 36.55 4.69 38.27
CA MET A 98 38.00 4.58 38.41
C MET A 98 38.41 4.07 39.80
N TYR A 99 38.98 2.87 39.82
CA TYR A 99 39.58 2.30 41.02
C TYR A 99 40.86 1.52 40.71
N PHE A 100 41.74 1.48 41.70
CA PHE A 100 43.01 0.76 41.64
C PHE A 100 43.09 -0.20 42.81
N THR A 101 43.57 -1.42 42.56
CA THR A 101 43.73 -2.42 43.62
C THR A 101 45.20 -2.73 43.87
N PHE A 102 45.55 -2.82 45.14
CA PHE A 102 46.93 -3.02 45.58
C PHE A 102 46.99 -3.94 46.79
N VAL A 103 48.15 -4.54 47.01
CA VAL A 103 48.43 -5.41 48.16
C VAL A 103 49.72 -4.93 48.81
N PRO A 104 49.69 -4.43 50.07
CA PRO A 104 50.87 -3.95 50.76
C PRO A 104 52.06 -4.90 50.65
N GLN A 105 53.23 -4.36 50.31
CA GLN A 105 54.50 -5.08 50.17
C GLN A 105 54.54 -6.22 49.14
N LYS A 106 53.45 -6.49 48.42
CA LYS A 106 53.37 -7.55 47.39
C LYS A 106 53.06 -7.01 46.00
N LEU A 107 52.18 -6.03 45.92
CA LEU A 107 51.69 -5.46 44.66
C LEU A 107 51.47 -3.96 44.83
N SER A 108 52.29 -3.17 44.17
CA SER A 108 52.17 -1.71 44.11
C SER A 108 51.51 -1.27 42.79
N ARG A 109 50.74 -0.19 42.85
CA ARG A 109 50.11 0.43 41.67
C ARG A 109 50.59 1.85 41.47
N GLN A 110 50.98 2.18 40.25
CA GLN A 110 51.32 3.53 39.86
C GLN A 110 50.49 3.95 38.65
N THR A 111 49.60 4.91 38.82
CA THR A 111 48.71 5.37 37.74
C THR A 111 48.97 6.83 37.41
N ASN A 112 49.03 7.14 36.12
CA ASN A 112 48.94 8.50 35.60
C ASN A 112 47.53 8.72 35.04
N LEU A 113 46.76 9.60 35.66
CA LEU A 113 45.45 10.06 35.22
C LEU A 113 45.63 11.39 34.48
N PHE A 114 45.20 11.45 33.22
CA PHE A 114 45.30 12.66 32.41
C PHE A 114 43.94 13.34 32.29
N LYS A 115 43.90 14.66 32.53
CA LYS A 115 42.71 15.48 32.31
C LYS A 115 42.86 16.27 31.02
N MET A 116 41.92 16.09 30.10
CA MET A 116 41.90 16.81 28.84
C MET A 116 41.13 18.13 28.97
N MET A 117 41.60 19.16 28.29
CA MET A 117 40.84 20.39 28.09
C MET A 117 40.03 20.24 26.81
N ALA A 118 38.72 20.43 26.92
CA ALA A 118 37.84 20.53 25.77
C ALA A 118 37.49 22.00 25.54
N HIS A 119 37.65 22.43 24.29
CA HIS A 119 37.29 23.74 23.81
C HIS A 119 36.05 23.63 22.95
N GLN A 120 35.03 24.42 23.25
CA GLN A 120 33.94 24.65 22.32
C GLN A 120 34.07 25.98 21.65
N CYS A 121 34.08 25.94 20.33
CA CYS A 121 33.97 27.12 19.50
C CYS A 121 32.49 27.36 19.20
N HIS A 122 31.89 28.34 19.88
CA HIS A 122 30.69 29.00 19.39
C HIS A 122 31.11 30.27 18.63
N PHE A 123 30.32 30.71 17.64
CA PHE A 123 30.66 31.81 16.72
C PHE A 123 31.23 33.07 17.41
N PHE A 124 30.90 33.33 18.68
CA PHE A 124 31.36 34.49 19.44
C PHE A 124 31.93 34.17 20.84
N SER A 125 32.02 32.90 21.26
CA SER A 125 32.48 32.57 22.62
C SER A 125 33.18 31.21 22.68
N ILE A 126 34.29 31.17 23.41
CA ILE A 126 35.05 29.94 23.70
C ILE A 126 34.73 29.52 25.12
N TYR A 127 34.11 28.34 25.26
CA TYR A 127 33.91 27.72 26.57
C TYR A 127 34.96 26.63 26.75
N ILE A 128 35.55 26.58 27.94
CA ILE A 128 36.58 25.61 28.32
C ILE A 128 36.03 24.76 29.47
N TRP A 129 36.14 23.44 29.34
CA TRP A 129 35.84 22.52 30.43
C TRP A 129 36.81 21.34 30.43
N LEU A 130 36.78 20.58 31.53
CA LEU A 130 37.64 19.42 31.73
C LEU A 130 36.86 18.15 31.41
N ILE A 131 37.40 17.33 30.51
CA ILE A 131 36.89 16.00 30.19
C ILE A 131 37.96 14.98 30.56
N ILE A 132 37.52 13.82 31.01
CA ILE A 132 38.36 12.63 31.16
C ILE A 132 37.77 11.53 30.31
N GLN A 133 38.53 10.97 29.39
CA GLN A 133 38.11 9.80 28.63
C GLN A 133 38.58 8.54 29.35
N SER A 134 37.88 7.43 29.15
CA SER A 134 38.25 6.13 29.74
C SER A 134 39.62 5.62 29.29
N VAL A 135 40.16 6.18 28.21
CA VAL A 135 41.49 5.86 27.65
C VAL A 135 42.60 6.75 28.24
N ASP A 136 42.26 7.81 28.96
CA ASP A 136 43.19 8.83 29.45
C ASP A 136 43.86 8.45 30.79
N TYR A 137 44.17 7.17 30.99
CA TYR A 137 45.02 6.76 32.09
C TYR A 137 46.04 5.70 31.70
N ARG A 138 47.19 5.74 32.38
CA ARG A 138 48.24 4.74 32.25
C ARG A 138 48.52 4.14 33.61
N ASP A 139 48.21 2.87 33.78
CA ASP A 139 48.47 2.11 34.99
C ASP A 139 49.74 1.27 34.82
N LEU A 140 50.60 1.29 35.83
CA LEU A 140 51.79 0.47 35.96
C LEU A 140 51.66 -0.35 37.23
N THR A 141 51.77 -1.67 37.09
CA THR A 141 51.79 -2.59 38.23
C THR A 141 53.22 -3.00 38.52
N GLU A 142 53.66 -2.81 39.76
CA GLU A 142 54.98 -3.21 40.21
C GLU A 142 54.85 -4.28 41.31
N LEU A 143 55.80 -5.22 41.32
CA LEU A 143 55.93 -6.16 42.43
C LEU A 143 56.45 -5.41 43.65
N GLY A 144 55.70 -5.49 44.75
CA GLY A 144 56.08 -4.85 46.00
C GLY A 144 57.29 -5.54 46.63
N ARG A 145 58.08 -4.76 47.37
CA ARG A 145 59.16 -5.22 48.24
C ARG A 145 58.79 -4.95 49.69
N ASP A 146 59.37 -5.71 50.60
CA ASP A 146 59.17 -5.52 52.05
C ASP A 146 59.61 -4.13 52.54
N THR A 147 60.51 -3.47 51.79
CA THR A 147 60.99 -2.12 52.07
C THR A 147 60.11 -1.00 51.53
N ASP A 148 59.10 -1.32 50.71
CA ASP A 148 58.30 -0.30 50.03
C ASP A 148 57.28 0.32 50.99
N GLN A 149 57.38 1.63 51.16
CA GLN A 149 56.46 2.39 52.01
C GLN A 149 55.21 2.87 51.26
N ASN A 150 55.24 2.84 49.92
CA ASN A 150 54.17 3.35 49.06
C ASN A 150 53.50 2.19 48.32
N TYR A 151 52.20 2.03 48.52
CA TYR A 151 51.43 0.91 47.97
C TYR A 151 50.62 1.28 46.73
N ALA A 152 50.18 2.53 46.65
CA ALA A 152 49.56 3.06 45.45
C ALA A 152 49.92 4.52 45.25
N ILE A 153 50.26 4.90 44.03
CA ILE A 153 50.59 6.28 43.65
C ILE A 153 49.73 6.67 42.46
N VAL A 154 48.94 7.73 42.60
CA VAL A 154 48.14 8.28 41.50
C VAL A 154 48.59 9.70 41.19
N TYR A 155 49.04 9.91 39.96
CA TYR A 155 49.43 11.20 39.41
C TYR A 155 48.27 11.77 38.60
N LEU A 156 47.61 12.81 39.08
CA LEU A 156 46.63 13.57 38.32
C LEU A 156 47.36 14.67 37.56
N ARG A 157 47.36 14.59 36.23
CA ARG A 157 48.09 15.49 35.34
C ARG A 157 47.18 16.10 34.29
N ARG A 158 47.62 17.20 33.70
CA ARG A 158 47.03 17.73 32.46
C ARG A 158 47.44 16.85 31.27
N SER A 159 46.50 16.56 30.38
CA SER A 159 46.77 15.90 29.10
C SER A 159 47.50 16.86 28.15
N GLN A 160 48.38 16.31 27.30
CA GLN A 160 49.01 17.07 26.21
C GLN A 160 48.04 17.33 25.05
N PHE A 161 46.92 16.60 25.00
CA PHE A 161 45.90 16.75 23.98
C PHE A 161 44.80 17.68 24.48
N SER A 162 44.22 18.43 23.53
CA SER A 162 43.01 19.22 23.73
C SER A 162 41.99 18.82 22.66
N GLU A 163 40.73 18.72 23.05
CA GLU A 163 39.64 18.38 22.12
C GLU A 163 38.90 19.65 21.69
N TYR A 164 38.62 19.78 20.39
CA TYR A 164 37.85 20.90 19.85
C TYR A 164 36.49 20.41 19.37
N VAL A 165 35.43 20.84 20.04
CA VAL A 165 34.05 20.48 19.70
C VAL A 165 33.42 21.63 18.92
N ASN A 166 33.30 21.45 17.60
CA ASN A 166 32.64 22.39 16.71
C ASN A 166 31.17 22.01 16.53
N ARG A 167 30.26 22.85 17.04
CA ARG A 167 28.82 22.65 16.86
C ARG A 167 28.36 23.30 15.56
N ARG A 168 27.76 22.51 14.67
CA ARG A 168 27.08 22.99 13.47
C ARG A 168 25.60 22.66 13.60
N TYR A 169 24.75 23.66 13.47
CA TYR A 169 23.31 23.46 13.39
C TYR A 169 22.95 23.03 11.98
N MET A 170 22.01 22.09 11.86
CA MET A 170 21.44 21.73 10.57
C MET A 170 20.81 22.98 9.97
N LYS A 171 21.22 23.31 8.75
CA LYS A 171 20.76 24.53 8.09
C LYS A 171 19.41 24.29 7.41
N ILE A 172 18.68 25.37 7.15
CA ILE A 172 17.37 25.30 6.48
C ILE A 172 17.49 24.75 5.06
N ASP A 173 18.58 25.03 4.35
CA ASP A 173 18.88 24.47 3.02
C ASP A 173 19.07 22.95 3.05
N GLU A 174 19.77 22.41 4.04
CA GLU A 174 19.91 20.97 4.27
C GLU A 174 18.55 20.31 4.57
N LEU A 175 17.72 20.94 5.41
CA LEU A 175 16.37 20.47 5.70
C LEU A 175 15.49 20.46 4.44
N LEU A 176 15.54 21.54 3.65
CA LEU A 176 14.77 21.67 2.41
C LEU A 176 15.26 20.69 1.35
N ALA A 177 16.57 20.43 1.27
CA ALA A 177 17.13 19.42 0.39
C ALA A 177 16.64 18.01 0.78
N PHE A 178 16.61 17.71 2.08
CA PHE A 178 16.05 16.45 2.58
C PHE A 178 14.56 16.30 2.24
N LEU A 179 13.77 17.36 2.47
CA LEU A 179 12.33 17.38 2.13
C LEU A 179 12.09 17.26 0.63
N GLY A 180 12.90 17.93 -0.20
CA GLY A 180 12.83 17.87 -1.65
C GLY A 180 13.15 16.49 -2.19
N GLY A 181 14.21 15.84 -1.68
CA GLY A 181 14.54 14.45 -2.03
C GLY A 181 13.42 13.48 -1.65
N PHE A 182 12.81 13.66 -0.48
CA PHE A 182 11.65 12.86 -0.07
C PHE A 182 10.44 13.06 -1.01
N LEU A 183 10.12 14.30 -1.36
CA LEU A 183 9.02 14.60 -2.28
C LEU A 183 9.25 13.98 -3.67
N GLN A 184 10.48 14.00 -4.18
CA GLN A 184 10.82 13.36 -5.45
C GLN A 184 10.58 11.84 -5.40
N ILE A 185 11.01 11.17 -4.33
CA ILE A 185 10.76 9.73 -4.14
C ILE A 185 9.25 9.44 -4.11
N MET A 186 8.46 10.27 -3.41
CA MET A 186 7.01 10.13 -3.36
C MET A 186 6.35 10.32 -4.73
N ILE A 187 6.74 11.36 -5.48
CA ILE A 187 6.22 11.61 -6.84
C ILE A 187 6.57 10.44 -7.77
N THR A 188 7.81 9.94 -7.72
CA THR A 188 8.21 8.76 -8.51
C THR A 188 7.40 7.53 -8.13
N GLY A 189 7.18 7.29 -6.83
CA GLY A 189 6.34 6.19 -6.34
C GLY A 189 4.89 6.29 -6.85
N PHE A 190 4.27 7.47 -6.75
CA PHE A 190 2.93 7.71 -7.29
C PHE A 190 2.88 7.61 -8.83
N GLY A 191 3.90 8.06 -9.53
CA GLY A 191 3.99 7.94 -10.99
C GLY A 191 3.98 6.49 -11.45
N ILE A 192 4.76 5.63 -10.79
CA ILE A 192 4.74 4.18 -11.04
C ILE A 192 3.35 3.60 -10.75
N PHE A 193 2.73 3.97 -9.63
CA PHE A 193 1.39 3.51 -9.27
C PHE A 193 0.34 3.92 -10.31
N ILE A 194 0.33 5.18 -10.75
CA ILE A 194 -0.58 5.70 -11.77
C ILE A 194 -0.39 4.97 -13.10
N MET A 195 0.86 4.73 -13.52
CA MET A 195 1.17 3.98 -14.73
C MET A 195 0.57 2.57 -14.69
N TYR A 196 0.72 1.85 -13.56
CA TYR A 196 0.13 0.53 -13.37
C TYR A 196 -1.39 0.56 -13.35
N TYR A 197 -1.98 1.54 -12.64
CA TYR A 197 -3.43 1.73 -12.58
C TYR A 197 -4.02 1.97 -13.97
N ASN A 198 -3.42 2.88 -14.75
CA ASN A 198 -3.89 3.19 -16.10
C ASN A 198 -3.79 1.98 -17.03
N LYS A 199 -2.69 1.21 -16.95
CA LYS A 199 -2.55 -0.03 -17.73
C LYS A 199 -3.65 -1.03 -17.38
N LEU A 200 -3.87 -1.28 -16.08
CA LEU A 200 -4.93 -2.18 -15.62
C LEU A 200 -6.32 -1.73 -16.07
N GLN A 201 -6.62 -0.43 -15.91
CA GLN A 201 -7.89 0.15 -16.29
C GLN A 201 -8.16 -0.04 -17.80
N LEU A 202 -7.15 0.22 -18.63
CA LEU A 202 -7.22 0.00 -20.07
C LEU A 202 -7.48 -1.49 -20.39
N GLN A 203 -6.73 -2.41 -19.79
CA GLN A 203 -6.91 -3.84 -20.06
C GLN A 203 -8.29 -4.35 -19.60
N ILE A 204 -8.87 -3.80 -18.53
CA ILE A 204 -10.25 -4.10 -18.09
C ILE A 204 -11.27 -3.61 -19.11
N GLU A 205 -11.10 -2.38 -19.59
CA GLU A 205 -11.98 -1.81 -20.60
C GLU A 205 -11.94 -2.66 -21.87
N LEU A 206 -10.75 -3.04 -22.33
CA LEU A 206 -10.57 -3.95 -23.46
C LEU A 206 -11.21 -5.32 -23.18
N SER A 207 -10.98 -5.90 -22.00
CA SER A 207 -11.57 -7.18 -21.60
C SER A 207 -13.10 -7.15 -21.65
N ASN A 208 -13.72 -6.06 -21.19
CA ASN A 208 -15.17 -5.86 -21.24
C ASN A 208 -15.70 -5.66 -22.67
N LYS A 209 -14.90 -5.05 -23.55
CA LYS A 209 -15.24 -4.91 -24.97
C LYS A 209 -15.17 -6.27 -25.69
N PHE A 210 -14.17 -7.09 -25.40
CA PHE A 210 -13.95 -8.36 -26.11
C PHE A 210 -14.75 -9.54 -25.57
N TYR A 211 -15.00 -9.61 -24.27
CA TYR A 211 -15.52 -10.82 -23.62
C TYR A 211 -16.80 -10.56 -22.83
N ASN A 212 -17.68 -11.55 -22.82
CA ASN A 212 -18.76 -11.64 -21.86
C ASN A 212 -18.32 -12.50 -20.67
N PHE A 213 -18.56 -12.01 -19.46
CA PHE A 213 -18.23 -12.75 -18.24
C PHE A 213 -19.49 -13.45 -17.76
N SER A 214 -19.56 -14.76 -17.95
CA SER A 214 -20.62 -15.57 -17.34
C SER A 214 -20.21 -15.83 -15.90
N ARG A 215 -20.83 -15.13 -14.94
CA ARG A 215 -20.60 -15.38 -13.51
C ARG A 215 -21.29 -16.69 -13.12
N GLY A 216 -20.65 -17.81 -13.44
CA GLY A 216 -21.20 -19.14 -13.24
C GLY A 216 -21.16 -19.58 -11.77
N PHE A 217 -21.91 -18.94 -10.87
CA PHE A 217 -22.14 -19.48 -9.52
C PHE A 217 -23.53 -19.10 -8.96
N ASN A 218 -24.42 -20.08 -8.90
CA ASN A 218 -25.44 -20.31 -7.86
C ASN A 218 -26.32 -19.13 -7.40
N LYS A 219 -27.18 -18.62 -8.29
CA LYS A 219 -28.52 -18.16 -7.86
C LYS A 219 -29.59 -19.20 -8.22
N THR A 220 -29.37 -20.45 -7.85
CA THR A 220 -30.50 -21.37 -7.68
C THR A 220 -31.32 -20.89 -6.48
N ASN A 221 -32.58 -20.55 -6.73
CA ASN A 221 -33.67 -20.37 -5.76
C ASN A 221 -33.91 -18.95 -5.21
N THR A 222 -34.34 -18.02 -6.06
CA THR A 222 -35.34 -17.01 -5.64
C THR A 222 -36.30 -16.59 -6.76
N PHE A 223 -36.50 -17.43 -7.77
CA PHE A 223 -37.53 -17.25 -8.81
C PHE A 223 -38.77 -18.13 -8.53
N ARG A 224 -39.37 -17.97 -7.36
CA ARG A 224 -40.75 -18.44 -7.07
C ARG A 224 -41.34 -17.53 -5.99
N LYS A 225 -41.82 -16.34 -6.36
CA LYS A 225 -42.89 -15.58 -5.65
C LYS A 225 -43.19 -14.25 -6.38
N SER A 226 -43.67 -14.32 -7.61
CA SER A 226 -44.40 -13.21 -8.24
C SER A 226 -45.25 -13.70 -9.42
N ALA A 227 -46.09 -14.70 -9.14
CA ALA A 227 -47.26 -15.01 -9.96
C ALA A 227 -48.45 -15.22 -9.01
N LYS A 228 -48.91 -14.11 -8.43
CA LYS A 228 -50.27 -13.98 -7.88
C LYS A 228 -50.83 -12.65 -8.37
N TYR A 229 -51.09 -12.57 -9.67
CA TYR A 229 -52.21 -11.77 -10.15
C TYR A 229 -53.48 -12.47 -9.66
N SER A 230 -53.93 -12.08 -8.46
CA SER A 230 -55.29 -12.35 -8.00
C SER A 230 -56.16 -11.26 -8.61
N VAL A 231 -56.76 -11.59 -9.74
CA VAL A 231 -58.06 -11.05 -10.12
C VAL A 231 -59.01 -11.33 -8.95
N ASN A 232 -59.43 -10.29 -8.24
CA ASN A 232 -60.73 -10.25 -7.59
C ASN A 232 -61.06 -8.80 -7.29
N GLY A 233 -62.02 -8.28 -8.06
CA GLY A 233 -62.66 -7.02 -7.78
C GLY A 233 -63.36 -7.08 -6.43
N SER A 234 -63.24 -6.00 -5.67
CA SER A 234 -64.27 -5.62 -4.72
C SER A 234 -64.47 -4.12 -4.84
N ILE A 235 -65.64 -3.81 -5.38
CA ILE A 235 -66.35 -2.55 -5.29
C ILE A 235 -66.25 -2.02 -3.86
N LYS A 236 -65.74 -0.81 -3.69
CA LYS A 236 -66.19 0.11 -2.64
C LYS A 236 -66.32 1.51 -3.25
N ASN A 237 -67.57 1.88 -3.40
CA ASN A 237 -68.04 3.24 -3.59
C ASN A 237 -67.58 4.10 -2.42
N ASP A 238 -67.14 5.34 -2.70
CA ASP A 238 -67.66 6.52 -1.99
C ASP A 238 -67.31 7.82 -2.73
N THR A 239 -68.30 8.28 -3.50
CA THR A 239 -68.88 9.64 -3.51
C THR A 239 -68.03 10.81 -2.97
N LYS A 240 -67.69 11.79 -3.84
CA LYS A 240 -68.36 13.11 -3.91
C LYS A 240 -67.70 14.11 -4.89
N ILE A 241 -68.53 14.55 -5.86
CA ILE A 241 -68.74 15.95 -6.35
C ILE A 241 -67.53 16.63 -7.05
N GLY A 242 -67.60 17.12 -8.29
CA GLY A 242 -68.71 17.24 -9.24
C GLY A 242 -68.34 18.03 -10.50
N ILE A 243 -69.39 18.40 -11.23
CA ILE A 243 -69.52 19.26 -12.42
C ILE A 243 -69.51 18.53 -13.78
N LYS A 244 -70.67 18.70 -14.44
CA LYS A 244 -71.14 18.17 -15.71
C LYS A 244 -70.67 19.02 -16.89
N GLN A 245 -70.28 18.39 -18.00
CA GLN A 245 -70.67 18.77 -19.38
C GLN A 245 -70.68 17.51 -20.27
N PRO A 246 -71.69 17.32 -21.16
CA PRO A 246 -71.70 16.27 -22.19
C PRO A 246 -71.48 16.89 -23.59
N PRO A 247 -71.51 16.13 -24.70
CA PRO A 247 -70.35 15.46 -25.29
C PRO A 247 -70.07 15.93 -26.73
N GLU A 248 -68.79 15.96 -27.15
CA GLU A 248 -68.46 15.92 -28.58
C GLU A 248 -67.68 14.64 -28.91
N VAL A 249 -68.36 13.80 -29.68
CA VAL A 249 -67.87 12.59 -30.32
C VAL A 249 -67.04 12.99 -31.55
N LYS A 250 -65.73 12.74 -31.54
CA LYS A 250 -64.92 12.60 -32.76
C LYS A 250 -63.90 11.46 -32.62
N LYS A 251 -64.27 10.33 -33.22
CA LYS A 251 -63.43 9.32 -33.90
C LYS A 251 -61.96 9.22 -33.43
N ASP A 252 -61.76 8.43 -32.39
CA ASP A 252 -60.59 7.56 -32.26
C ASP A 252 -60.75 6.39 -33.24
N VAL A 253 -59.79 6.20 -34.16
CA VAL A 253 -59.22 4.90 -34.60
C VAL A 253 -58.04 5.25 -35.52
N THR A 254 -56.83 5.28 -34.96
CA THR A 254 -55.54 4.85 -35.57
C THR A 254 -54.40 5.31 -34.66
N LEU A 255 -54.19 4.61 -33.54
CA LEU A 255 -53.00 4.79 -32.67
C LEU A 255 -52.89 3.59 -31.70
N MET A 256 -52.93 2.37 -32.25
CA MET A 256 -52.73 1.13 -31.49
C MET A 256 -51.67 0.19 -32.11
N ASN A 257 -51.06 0.55 -33.25
CA ASN A 257 -50.00 -0.27 -33.86
C ASN A 257 -48.58 0.07 -33.34
N ASP A 258 -48.32 1.29 -32.87
CA ASP A 258 -46.94 1.72 -32.53
C ASP A 258 -46.48 1.26 -31.14
N LYS A 259 -47.39 0.76 -30.30
CA LYS A 259 -47.09 0.40 -28.90
C LYS A 259 -46.51 -1.01 -28.73
N GLU A 260 -46.66 -1.88 -29.73
CA GLU A 260 -46.14 -3.25 -29.69
C GLU A 260 -44.72 -3.37 -30.26
N GLU A 261 -44.34 -2.55 -31.26
CA GLU A 261 -43.00 -2.56 -31.87
C GLU A 261 -41.90 -2.17 -30.85
N ILE A 262 -42.24 -1.28 -29.91
CA ILE A 262 -41.37 -0.82 -28.82
C ILE A 262 -41.02 -1.97 -27.83
N SER A 263 -41.74 -3.10 -27.83
CA SER A 263 -41.53 -4.19 -26.86
C SER A 263 -40.32 -5.08 -27.16
N ILE A 264 -40.02 -5.35 -28.44
CA ILE A 264 -38.97 -6.30 -28.82
C ILE A 264 -37.59 -5.66 -28.67
N THR A 265 -37.47 -4.41 -29.12
CA THR A 265 -36.23 -3.64 -29.02
C THR A 265 -35.78 -3.58 -27.56
N GLN A 266 -36.70 -3.30 -26.64
CA GLN A 266 -36.40 -3.27 -25.21
C GLN A 266 -36.00 -4.66 -24.67
N GLN A 267 -36.65 -5.74 -25.11
CA GLN A 267 -36.27 -7.08 -24.67
C GLN A 267 -34.86 -7.46 -25.15
N ILE A 268 -34.52 -7.16 -26.40
CA ILE A 268 -33.21 -7.43 -26.98
C ILE A 268 -32.13 -6.55 -26.33
N LEU A 269 -32.40 -5.27 -26.10
CA LEU A 269 -31.49 -4.37 -25.39
C LEU A 269 -31.25 -4.83 -23.95
N ASN A 270 -32.31 -5.23 -23.24
CA ASN A 270 -32.20 -5.79 -21.89
C ASN A 270 -31.36 -7.08 -21.85
N LEU A 271 -31.39 -7.91 -22.91
CA LEU A 271 -30.53 -9.08 -23.02
C LEU A 271 -29.05 -8.69 -23.19
N PHE A 272 -28.74 -7.64 -23.97
CA PHE A 272 -27.37 -7.13 -24.11
C PHE A 272 -26.86 -6.45 -22.83
N GLU A 273 -27.72 -5.71 -22.13
CA GLU A 273 -27.38 -5.03 -20.87
C GLU A 273 -27.16 -6.00 -19.69
N LYS A 274 -27.70 -7.22 -19.77
CA LYS A 274 -27.53 -8.25 -18.74
C LYS A 274 -26.10 -8.81 -18.67
N SER A 275 -25.24 -8.46 -19.62
CA SER A 275 -23.81 -8.83 -19.60
C SER A 275 -23.09 -8.15 -18.43
N THR A 276 -22.51 -8.96 -17.53
CA THR A 276 -21.82 -8.40 -16.36
C THR A 276 -20.45 -7.87 -16.77
N LYS A 277 -20.25 -6.56 -16.66
CA LYS A 277 -18.95 -5.91 -16.86
C LYS A 277 -18.02 -6.19 -15.67
N LEU A 278 -16.77 -6.54 -15.95
CA LEU A 278 -15.70 -6.53 -14.95
C LEU A 278 -15.57 -5.11 -14.39
N LYS A 279 -15.63 -4.99 -13.07
CA LYS A 279 -15.32 -3.76 -12.35
C LYS A 279 -13.99 -3.94 -11.64
N LEU A 280 -13.13 -2.93 -11.73
CA LEU A 280 -11.90 -2.89 -10.95
C LEU A 280 -12.28 -2.93 -9.46
N THR A 281 -11.95 -4.03 -8.80
CA THR A 281 -12.16 -4.19 -7.35
C THR A 281 -10.82 -3.95 -6.68
N PRO A 282 -10.74 -3.28 -5.51
CA PRO A 282 -9.46 -3.10 -4.81
C PRO A 282 -8.71 -4.43 -4.58
N LYS A 283 -9.45 -5.55 -4.41
CA LYS A 283 -8.89 -6.90 -4.37
C LYS A 283 -8.13 -7.29 -5.63
N SER A 284 -8.67 -7.01 -6.83
CA SER A 284 -8.00 -7.34 -8.09
C SER A 284 -6.78 -6.47 -8.34
N LEU A 285 -6.81 -5.21 -7.90
CA LEU A 285 -5.65 -4.31 -7.95
C LEU A 285 -4.52 -4.79 -7.03
N ILE A 286 -4.83 -5.23 -5.81
CA ILE A 286 -3.84 -5.79 -4.87
C ILE A 286 -3.28 -7.12 -5.40
N ASN A 287 -4.13 -8.00 -5.94
CA ASN A 287 -3.68 -9.26 -6.55
C ASN A 287 -2.73 -9.01 -7.73
N TYR A 288 -3.01 -8.01 -8.56
CA TYR A 288 -2.13 -7.65 -9.67
C TYR A 288 -0.81 -7.01 -9.21
N LEU A 289 -0.85 -6.06 -8.26
CA LEU A 289 0.36 -5.44 -7.69
C LEU A 289 1.25 -6.45 -6.95
N SER A 290 0.66 -7.48 -6.37
CA SER A 290 1.38 -8.57 -5.70
C SER A 290 1.78 -9.70 -6.63
N PHE A 291 1.72 -9.52 -7.96
CA PHE A 291 2.05 -10.54 -8.96
C PHE A 291 1.30 -11.87 -8.75
N GLY A 292 0.08 -11.82 -8.22
CA GLY A 292 -0.77 -12.99 -7.97
C GLY A 292 -0.49 -13.72 -6.65
N TYR A 293 0.41 -13.23 -5.80
CA TYR A 293 0.70 -13.88 -4.51
C TYR A 293 -0.36 -13.61 -3.44
N LEU A 294 -1.02 -12.45 -3.45
CA LEU A 294 -2.01 -12.06 -2.43
C LEU A 294 -3.42 -12.01 -3.03
N LEU A 295 -4.40 -12.64 -2.36
CA LEU A 295 -5.83 -12.62 -2.70
C LEU A 295 -6.21 -13.39 -3.99
N ASN A 296 -5.93 -14.70 -3.97
CA ASN A 296 -6.31 -15.65 -5.03
C ASN A 296 -7.79 -16.10 -4.92
N ASP A 297 -8.71 -15.21 -5.30
CA ASP A 297 -10.14 -15.47 -5.39
C ASP A 297 -10.53 -15.94 -6.80
N GLN A 298 -11.70 -16.58 -6.98
CA GLN A 298 -12.16 -16.98 -8.31
C GLN A 298 -12.34 -15.78 -9.26
N ASP A 299 -12.86 -14.66 -8.74
CA ASP A 299 -12.99 -13.42 -9.51
C ASP A 299 -11.61 -12.90 -9.96
N THR A 300 -10.56 -13.06 -9.16
CA THR A 300 -9.20 -12.64 -9.55
C THR A 300 -8.55 -13.60 -10.54
N LYS A 301 -8.93 -14.89 -10.54
CA LYS A 301 -8.52 -15.85 -11.58
C LYS A 301 -9.15 -15.55 -12.94
N ILE A 302 -10.46 -15.27 -12.98
CA ILE A 302 -11.15 -14.87 -14.22
C ILE A 302 -10.54 -13.57 -14.75
N PHE A 303 -10.27 -12.62 -13.86
CA PHE A 303 -9.58 -11.37 -14.19
C PHE A 303 -8.21 -11.63 -14.81
N ASN A 304 -7.36 -12.42 -14.17
CA ASN A 304 -6.02 -12.73 -14.67
C ASN A 304 -6.07 -13.48 -16.02
N LYS A 305 -7.02 -14.41 -16.19
CA LYS A 305 -7.23 -15.12 -17.47
C LYS A 305 -7.62 -14.14 -18.57
N ALA A 306 -8.51 -13.18 -18.27
CA ALA A 306 -8.89 -12.12 -19.21
C ALA A 306 -7.70 -11.25 -19.60
N MET A 307 -6.88 -10.82 -18.62
CA MET A 307 -5.70 -10.00 -18.87
C MET A 307 -4.68 -10.71 -19.76
N VAL A 308 -4.37 -11.98 -19.48
CA VAL A 308 -3.44 -12.77 -20.30
C VAL A 308 -3.96 -12.91 -21.73
N ARG A 309 -5.27 -13.14 -21.91
CA ARG A 309 -5.90 -13.21 -23.23
C ARG A 309 -5.85 -11.88 -23.96
N VAL A 310 -6.14 -10.77 -23.28
CA VAL A 310 -6.04 -9.42 -23.87
C VAL A 310 -4.60 -9.10 -24.25
N ASP A 311 -3.61 -9.42 -23.41
CA ASP A 311 -2.20 -9.19 -23.71
C ASP A 311 -1.71 -10.04 -24.90
N GLN A 312 -2.18 -11.29 -25.02
CA GLN A 312 -1.91 -12.13 -26.20
C GLN A 312 -2.58 -11.62 -27.47
N SER A 313 -3.76 -11.00 -27.34
CA SER A 313 -4.47 -10.42 -28.46
C SER A 313 -3.99 -9.01 -28.81
N LEU A 314 -3.28 -8.30 -27.94
CA LEU A 314 -2.94 -6.88 -28.09
C LEU A 314 -1.87 -6.54 -29.14
N ASP A 315 -1.55 -7.46 -30.08
CA ASP A 315 -0.87 -7.05 -31.31
C ASP A 315 -1.86 -6.32 -32.21
N ILE A 316 -2.01 -5.03 -31.95
CA ILE A 316 -2.96 -4.13 -32.63
C ILE A 316 -2.74 -4.14 -34.15
N GLN A 317 -1.50 -4.31 -34.62
CA GLN A 317 -1.20 -4.34 -36.05
C GLN A 317 -1.72 -5.63 -36.69
N GLU A 318 -1.49 -6.76 -36.04
CA GLU A 318 -2.00 -8.05 -36.51
C GLU A 318 -3.53 -8.13 -36.42
N ILE A 319 -4.15 -7.60 -35.36
CA ILE A 319 -5.62 -7.49 -35.25
C ILE A 319 -6.18 -6.68 -36.42
N LEU A 320 -5.64 -5.49 -36.70
CA LEU A 320 -6.17 -4.62 -37.73
C LEU A 320 -6.10 -5.28 -39.11
N TYR A 321 -5.01 -6.00 -39.36
CA TYR A 321 -4.82 -6.75 -40.61
C TYR A 321 -5.82 -7.91 -40.72
N GLN A 322 -5.91 -8.76 -39.69
CA GLN A 322 -6.86 -9.88 -39.67
C GLN A 322 -8.32 -9.41 -39.75
N LEU A 323 -8.67 -8.28 -39.14
CA LEU A 323 -10.01 -7.70 -39.21
C LEU A 323 -10.39 -7.31 -40.65
N GLN A 324 -9.45 -6.71 -41.39
CA GLN A 324 -9.66 -6.35 -42.79
C GLN A 324 -9.80 -7.59 -43.68
N GLU A 325 -8.98 -8.60 -43.47
CA GLU A 325 -9.06 -9.87 -44.21
C GLU A 325 -10.37 -10.61 -43.94
N VAL A 326 -10.79 -10.70 -42.67
CA VAL A 326 -12.06 -11.31 -42.28
C VAL A 326 -13.23 -10.54 -42.89
N ASN A 327 -13.20 -9.21 -42.92
CA ASN A 327 -14.26 -8.42 -43.56
C ASN A 327 -14.35 -8.66 -45.07
N LYS A 328 -13.20 -8.78 -45.77
CA LYS A 328 -13.17 -9.17 -47.18
C LYS A 328 -13.70 -10.58 -47.39
N LEU A 329 -13.35 -11.52 -46.51
CA LEU A 329 -13.82 -12.90 -46.58
C LEU A 329 -15.34 -12.99 -46.35
N LYS A 330 -15.87 -12.24 -45.38
CA LYS A 330 -17.32 -12.16 -45.12
C LYS A 330 -18.10 -11.69 -46.33
N THR A 331 -17.65 -10.63 -47.01
CA THR A 331 -18.37 -10.09 -48.18
C THR A 331 -18.31 -11.02 -49.39
N LEU A 332 -17.28 -11.86 -49.47
CA LEU A 332 -17.14 -12.87 -50.53
C LEU A 332 -17.95 -14.15 -50.25
N MET A 333 -18.01 -14.60 -49.00
CA MET A 333 -18.61 -15.89 -48.61
C MET A 333 -20.08 -15.79 -48.23
N LEU A 334 -20.51 -14.66 -47.69
CA LEU A 334 -21.83 -14.51 -47.05
C LEU A 334 -22.72 -13.54 -47.83
N LYS A 335 -24.01 -13.89 -47.95
CA LYS A 335 -25.05 -12.97 -48.41
C LYS A 335 -25.26 -11.85 -47.39
N ARG A 336 -25.82 -10.72 -47.83
CA ARG A 336 -26.07 -9.55 -46.97
C ARG A 336 -26.84 -9.90 -45.68
N GLN A 337 -27.87 -10.75 -45.78
CA GLN A 337 -28.66 -11.20 -44.63
C GLN A 337 -27.82 -12.06 -43.67
N GLN A 338 -26.99 -12.96 -44.21
CA GLN A 338 -26.08 -13.80 -43.42
C GLN A 338 -25.01 -12.96 -42.72
N ILE A 339 -24.51 -11.89 -43.36
CA ILE A 339 -23.59 -10.93 -42.73
C ILE A 339 -24.28 -10.19 -41.60
N ILE A 340 -25.53 -9.74 -41.79
CA ILE A 340 -26.33 -9.13 -40.72
C ILE A 340 -26.43 -10.12 -39.57
N LEU A 341 -26.89 -11.35 -39.79
CA LEU A 341 -27.04 -12.34 -38.72
C LEU A 341 -25.70 -12.70 -38.02
N PHE A 342 -24.63 -12.87 -38.82
CA PHE A 342 -23.27 -13.14 -38.34
C PHE A 342 -22.78 -12.01 -37.44
N ASN A 343 -23.08 -10.76 -37.77
CA ASN A 343 -22.66 -9.63 -36.95
C ASN A 343 -23.41 -9.56 -35.60
N PHE A 344 -24.46 -10.36 -35.38
CA PHE A 344 -25.22 -10.41 -34.12
C PHE A 344 -24.92 -11.63 -33.25
N THR A 345 -24.01 -12.52 -33.66
CA THR A 345 -23.59 -13.67 -32.85
C THR A 345 -23.00 -13.23 -31.51
N GLN A 346 -23.12 -14.10 -30.50
CA GLN A 346 -22.73 -13.75 -29.13
C GLN A 346 -21.21 -13.54 -29.01
N LYS A 347 -20.76 -12.74 -28.04
CA LYS A 347 -19.34 -12.67 -27.67
C LYS A 347 -18.92 -14.00 -27.05
N PRO A 348 -17.65 -14.41 -27.20
CA PRO A 348 -17.14 -15.55 -26.45
C PRO A 348 -17.32 -15.31 -24.95
N ASN A 349 -17.88 -16.31 -24.28
CA ASN A 349 -17.97 -16.31 -22.82
C ASN A 349 -16.63 -16.75 -22.25
N LEU A 350 -16.02 -15.92 -21.41
CA LEU A 350 -14.78 -16.30 -20.73
C LEU A 350 -15.13 -17.15 -19.50
N THR A 351 -15.22 -18.47 -19.67
CA THR A 351 -15.33 -19.43 -18.56
C THR A 351 -13.94 -19.88 -18.10
N LEU A 352 -13.84 -20.49 -16.91
CA LEU A 352 -12.57 -21.02 -16.41
C LEU A 352 -12.10 -22.25 -17.19
N GLU A 353 -13.03 -22.97 -17.81
CA GLU A 353 -12.79 -24.15 -18.63
C GLU A 353 -12.09 -23.77 -19.95
N GLU A 354 -11.30 -24.69 -20.50
CA GLU A 354 -10.57 -24.50 -21.76
C GLU A 354 -11.46 -24.91 -22.93
N GLU A 355 -12.03 -23.95 -23.63
CA GLU A 355 -12.78 -24.17 -24.87
C GLU A 355 -12.06 -23.54 -26.09
N GLU A 356 -12.23 -24.18 -27.25
CA GLU A 356 -11.69 -23.77 -28.55
C GLU A 356 -12.33 -22.47 -29.06
N GLN A 357 -11.52 -21.64 -29.71
CA GLN A 357 -11.78 -20.21 -29.90
C GLN A 357 -12.57 -19.90 -31.18
N LEU A 358 -13.56 -19.00 -31.10
CA LEU A 358 -14.13 -18.28 -32.25
C LEU A 358 -14.32 -16.76 -31.93
N PRO A 359 -13.91 -15.83 -32.81
CA PRO A 359 -13.95 -14.38 -32.57
C PRO A 359 -15.30 -13.69 -32.91
N SER A 360 -15.64 -12.59 -32.22
CA SER A 360 -16.97 -11.95 -32.28
C SER A 360 -17.02 -10.40 -32.14
N ARG A 361 -18.05 -9.82 -32.80
CA ARG A 361 -18.89 -8.59 -32.61
C ARG A 361 -18.33 -7.25 -32.07
N LEU A 362 -17.02 -6.99 -32.10
CA LEU A 362 -16.47 -5.71 -31.59
C LEU A 362 -17.06 -4.41 -32.22
N LEU A 363 -17.50 -4.47 -33.48
CA LEU A 363 -17.77 -3.28 -34.30
C LEU A 363 -19.12 -2.60 -34.06
N ILE A 364 -20.12 -3.33 -33.52
CA ILE A 364 -21.49 -2.81 -33.32
C ILE A 364 -21.65 -2.15 -31.95
N GLU A 365 -20.94 -2.64 -30.94
CA GLU A 365 -21.05 -2.09 -29.58
C GLU A 365 -20.38 -0.70 -29.46
N GLN A 366 -19.31 -0.45 -30.25
CA GLN A 366 -18.73 0.89 -30.36
C GLN A 366 -19.74 1.91 -30.91
N GLN A 367 -20.54 1.52 -31.91
CA GLN A 367 -21.59 2.38 -32.48
C GLN A 367 -22.76 2.61 -31.52
N LEU A 368 -23.01 1.70 -30.57
CA LEU A 368 -24.05 1.87 -29.55
C LEU A 368 -23.60 2.69 -28.33
N ILE A 369 -22.29 2.87 -28.13
CA ILE A 369 -21.70 3.54 -26.95
C ILE A 369 -21.21 4.96 -27.29
N GLU A 370 -20.76 5.23 -28.51
CA GLU A 370 -20.21 6.54 -28.89
C GLU A 370 -21.28 7.61 -29.18
N ASP A 371 -22.55 7.23 -29.43
CA ASP A 371 -23.62 8.14 -29.83
C ASP A 371 -24.76 8.25 -28.81
N ASP A 372 -24.48 8.88 -27.67
CA ASP A 372 -25.51 9.51 -26.82
C ASP A 372 -26.06 10.82 -27.46
N LYS A 373 -25.63 11.15 -28.69
CA LYS A 373 -25.90 12.46 -29.32
C LYS A 373 -26.75 12.43 -30.58
N GLU A 374 -26.97 11.27 -31.19
CA GLU A 374 -27.96 11.13 -32.26
C GLU A 374 -28.82 9.91 -31.96
N GLU A 375 -30.15 10.09 -32.03
CA GLU A 375 -31.17 9.05 -31.89
C GLU A 375 -31.11 8.11 -33.11
N PHE A 376 -29.98 7.43 -33.26
CA PHE A 376 -29.76 6.45 -34.30
C PHE A 376 -30.80 5.36 -34.10
N ASN A 377 -31.48 4.99 -35.19
CA ASN A 377 -32.72 4.22 -35.18
C ASN A 377 -32.46 2.76 -34.75
N LYS A 378 -32.34 2.52 -33.44
CA LYS A 378 -32.13 1.21 -32.82
C LYS A 378 -33.19 0.21 -33.30
N ASP A 379 -34.41 0.70 -33.50
CA ASP A 379 -35.53 -0.09 -34.03
C ASP A 379 -35.27 -0.54 -35.47
N GLN A 380 -34.69 0.32 -36.32
CA GLN A 380 -34.31 -0.06 -37.69
C GLN A 380 -33.27 -1.19 -37.71
N ILE A 381 -32.26 -1.12 -36.85
CA ILE A 381 -31.20 -2.15 -36.78
C ILE A 381 -31.80 -3.50 -36.34
N ILE A 382 -32.69 -3.49 -35.36
CA ILE A 382 -33.35 -4.69 -34.84
C ILE A 382 -34.34 -5.25 -35.86
N ASN A 383 -35.06 -4.39 -36.56
CA ASN A 383 -35.94 -4.76 -37.66
C ASN A 383 -35.17 -5.37 -38.83
N ASP A 384 -34.00 -4.84 -39.17
CA ASP A 384 -33.11 -5.40 -40.20
C ASP A 384 -32.56 -6.76 -39.78
N LEU A 385 -32.22 -6.94 -38.50
CA LEU A 385 -31.82 -8.23 -37.94
C LEU A 385 -32.95 -9.26 -38.00
N TYR A 386 -34.16 -8.88 -37.59
CA TYR A 386 -35.32 -9.75 -37.61
C TYR A 386 -35.67 -10.18 -39.04
N LYS A 387 -35.68 -9.23 -40.00
CA LYS A 387 -35.87 -9.52 -41.43
C LYS A 387 -34.79 -10.46 -41.96
N ALA A 388 -33.53 -10.21 -41.63
CA ALA A 388 -32.42 -11.08 -42.04
C ALA A 388 -32.59 -12.51 -41.50
N TRP A 389 -33.02 -12.66 -40.25
CA TRP A 389 -33.32 -13.96 -39.65
C TRP A 389 -34.47 -14.68 -40.38
N GLN A 390 -35.55 -13.96 -40.69
CA GLN A 390 -36.70 -14.51 -41.41
C GLN A 390 -36.36 -14.91 -42.86
N ASP A 391 -35.60 -14.07 -43.56
CA ASP A 391 -35.13 -14.32 -44.92
C ASP A 391 -34.26 -15.57 -44.99
N ILE A 392 -33.32 -15.72 -44.04
CA ILE A 392 -32.44 -16.89 -43.93
C ILE A 392 -33.24 -18.17 -43.63
N GLY A 393 -34.27 -18.08 -42.78
CA GLY A 393 -35.12 -19.21 -42.44
C GLY A 393 -36.05 -19.65 -43.59
N SER A 394 -36.37 -18.75 -44.52
CA SER A 394 -37.27 -18.99 -45.65
C SER A 394 -36.53 -19.36 -46.94
N ASP A 395 -35.23 -19.08 -47.03
CA ASP A 395 -34.37 -19.39 -48.18
C ASP A 395 -34.09 -20.91 -48.25
N ASN A 396 -35.04 -21.65 -48.85
CA ASN A 396 -34.87 -23.07 -49.24
C ASN A 396 -33.95 -23.22 -50.47
N GLY A 397 -32.86 -22.46 -50.52
CA GLY A 397 -31.94 -22.43 -51.65
C GLY A 397 -31.48 -23.83 -52.06
N GLN A 398 -31.22 -24.04 -53.36
CA GLN A 398 -30.89 -25.37 -53.93
C GLN A 398 -29.54 -25.94 -53.45
N ASN A 399 -28.68 -25.14 -52.81
CA ASN A 399 -27.34 -25.55 -52.40
C ASN A 399 -27.32 -25.97 -50.92
N VAL A 400 -27.06 -27.26 -50.68
CA VAL A 400 -26.95 -27.89 -49.35
C VAL A 400 -25.99 -27.15 -48.43
N CYS A 401 -24.86 -26.65 -48.95
CA CYS A 401 -23.85 -25.92 -48.17
C CYS A 401 -24.40 -24.60 -47.60
N GLN A 402 -25.23 -23.88 -48.37
CA GLN A 402 -25.85 -22.64 -47.90
C GLN A 402 -26.92 -22.91 -46.82
N GLN A 403 -27.63 -24.03 -46.91
CA GLN A 403 -28.59 -24.44 -45.90
C GLN A 403 -27.91 -24.80 -44.57
N GLU A 404 -26.81 -25.55 -44.62
CA GLU A 404 -26.02 -25.90 -43.43
C GLU A 404 -25.43 -24.64 -42.76
N LEU A 405 -24.90 -23.72 -43.56
CA LEU A 405 -24.41 -22.43 -43.07
C LEU A 405 -25.53 -21.61 -42.40
N ASN A 406 -26.70 -21.51 -43.03
CA ASN A 406 -27.87 -20.81 -42.48
C ASN A 406 -28.31 -21.41 -41.13
N GLN A 407 -28.32 -22.74 -41.03
CA GLN A 407 -28.65 -23.45 -39.79
C GLN A 407 -27.61 -23.13 -38.70
N LYS A 408 -26.32 -23.15 -39.03
CA LYS A 408 -25.26 -22.83 -38.08
C LYS A 408 -25.32 -21.36 -37.62
N LEU A 409 -25.52 -20.42 -38.54
CA LEU A 409 -25.70 -19.00 -38.19
C LEU A 409 -26.90 -18.77 -37.28
N ASN A 410 -28.00 -19.48 -37.52
CA ASN A 410 -29.14 -19.44 -36.62
C ASN A 410 -28.75 -19.95 -35.22
N GLN A 411 -28.09 -21.11 -35.12
CA GLN A 411 -27.63 -21.66 -33.82
C GLN A 411 -26.74 -20.68 -33.05
N GLU A 412 -25.82 -19.99 -33.73
CA GLU A 412 -24.88 -19.02 -33.14
C GLU A 412 -25.52 -17.69 -32.70
N LEU A 413 -26.76 -17.39 -33.13
CA LEU A 413 -27.52 -16.22 -32.67
C LEU A 413 -27.88 -16.33 -31.17
N GLY A 414 -27.88 -17.55 -30.64
CA GLY A 414 -28.19 -17.87 -29.27
C GLY A 414 -29.69 -18.03 -29.01
N VAL A 415 -30.00 -18.95 -28.09
CA VAL A 415 -31.37 -19.39 -27.79
C VAL A 415 -32.27 -18.26 -27.31
N GLU A 416 -31.72 -17.27 -26.61
CA GLU A 416 -32.50 -16.14 -26.06
C GLU A 416 -33.03 -15.22 -27.16
N ILE A 417 -32.21 -14.87 -28.16
CA ILE A 417 -32.62 -14.00 -29.27
C ILE A 417 -33.60 -14.75 -30.18
N GLN A 418 -33.32 -16.02 -30.49
CA GLN A 418 -34.25 -16.86 -31.25
C GLN A 418 -35.61 -16.94 -30.58
N LYS A 419 -35.64 -17.10 -29.25
CA LYS A 419 -36.90 -17.14 -28.49
C LYS A 419 -37.66 -15.83 -28.61
N VAL A 420 -36.99 -14.69 -28.47
CA VAL A 420 -37.61 -13.37 -28.65
C VAL A 420 -38.20 -13.23 -30.06
N PHE A 421 -37.48 -13.66 -31.09
CA PHE A 421 -38.00 -13.65 -32.46
C PHE A 421 -39.17 -14.58 -32.69
N HIS A 422 -39.14 -15.79 -32.14
CA HIS A 422 -40.27 -16.72 -32.21
C HIS A 422 -41.51 -16.21 -31.47
N ASP A 423 -41.32 -15.64 -30.28
CA ASP A 423 -42.40 -15.04 -29.48
C ASP A 423 -43.03 -13.87 -30.25
N TYR A 424 -42.21 -13.06 -30.93
CA TYR A 424 -42.69 -11.99 -31.79
C TYR A 424 -43.48 -12.48 -33.01
N VAL A 425 -42.96 -13.47 -33.75
CA VAL A 425 -43.68 -14.10 -34.89
C VAL A 425 -45.03 -14.63 -34.44
N LYS A 426 -45.08 -15.27 -33.27
CA LYS A 426 -46.30 -15.84 -32.71
C LYS A 426 -47.31 -14.74 -32.38
N ALA A 427 -46.89 -13.69 -31.69
CA ALA A 427 -47.74 -12.54 -31.39
C ALA A 427 -48.31 -11.90 -32.66
N GLN A 428 -47.48 -11.76 -33.71
CA GLN A 428 -47.92 -11.20 -35.00
C GLN A 428 -48.98 -12.08 -35.69
N LYS A 429 -48.85 -13.41 -35.60
CA LYS A 429 -49.86 -14.35 -36.12
C LYS A 429 -51.17 -14.26 -35.34
N ASP A 430 -51.09 -14.21 -34.02
CA ASP A 430 -52.26 -14.10 -33.14
C ASP A 430 -53.04 -12.81 -33.41
N LEU A 431 -52.33 -11.69 -33.61
CA LEU A 431 -52.91 -10.40 -33.97
C LEU A 431 -53.58 -10.41 -35.35
N ASN A 432 -52.98 -11.10 -36.33
CA ASN A 432 -53.57 -11.26 -37.66
C ASN A 432 -54.81 -12.14 -37.65
N MET A 433 -54.86 -13.18 -36.81
CA MET A 433 -56.05 -14.02 -36.64
C MET A 433 -57.19 -13.22 -36.00
N GLN A 434 -56.92 -12.43 -34.96
CA GLN A 434 -57.91 -11.54 -34.35
C GLN A 434 -58.48 -10.52 -35.35
N LYS A 435 -57.62 -9.89 -36.16
CA LYS A 435 -58.06 -8.97 -37.22
C LYS A 435 -58.94 -9.64 -38.28
N GLN A 436 -58.77 -10.94 -38.54
CA GLN A 436 -59.62 -11.69 -39.46
C GLN A 436 -60.97 -12.07 -38.82
N GLU A 437 -60.98 -12.41 -37.53
CA GLU A 437 -62.21 -12.67 -36.76
C GLU A 437 -63.06 -11.41 -36.61
N ASP A 438 -62.45 -10.24 -36.34
CA ASP A 438 -63.14 -8.95 -36.22
C ASP A 438 -63.72 -8.45 -37.57
N GLN A 439 -63.21 -8.95 -38.70
CA GLN A 439 -63.71 -8.61 -40.04
C GLN A 439 -64.85 -9.53 -40.52
N GLN A 440 -65.08 -10.68 -39.88
CA GLN A 440 -66.19 -11.58 -40.22
C GLN A 440 -67.60 -11.06 -39.85
N PRO A 441 -67.86 -10.40 -38.71
CA PRO A 441 -69.21 -9.96 -38.35
C PRO A 441 -69.73 -8.78 -39.20
N LEU A 442 -68.85 -8.01 -39.86
CA LEU A 442 -69.29 -6.87 -40.69
C LEU A 442 -69.86 -7.29 -42.05
N LYS A 443 -69.54 -8.51 -42.53
CA LYS A 443 -70.11 -9.06 -43.78
C LYS A 443 -71.48 -9.70 -43.60
N GLN A 444 -71.87 -10.06 -42.37
CA GLN A 444 -73.19 -10.64 -42.07
C GLN A 444 -74.26 -9.59 -41.71
N GLN A 445 -73.93 -8.30 -41.74
CA GLN A 445 -74.88 -7.19 -41.52
C GLN A 445 -75.16 -6.37 -42.79
N ILE A 446 -74.64 -6.77 -43.95
CA ILE A 446 -74.83 -6.09 -45.25
C ILE A 446 -75.60 -6.98 -46.27
N GLU A 447 -75.92 -8.22 -45.91
CA GLU A 447 -77.00 -9.02 -46.54
C GLU A 447 -78.24 -8.99 -45.65
#